data_AF-A0A7C3KMA9-F1
#
_entry.id   AF-A0A7C3KMA9-F1
#
_cell.length_a   1.000
_cell.length_b   1.000
_cell.length_c   1.000
_cell.angle_alpha   90.00
_cell.angle_beta   90.00
_cell.angle_gamma   90.00
#
_symmetry.space_group_name_H-M   'P 1'
#
loop_
_entity.id
_entity.type
_entity.pdbx_description
1 polymer ?
#
loop_
_entity_poly.entity_id
_entity_poly.type
_entity_poly.pdbx_seq_one_letter_code
_entity_poly.pdbx_strand_id
1 'polypeptide(L)'
;MTDLSRRDFLKLLRSGFLYISGALALGGLLRFLDYEPNPAPQTEFDLGPASNFPLGSRTLLSDPPAVLLHTQSGFSALSLVCTHLGCTLEDQENGFTCPCHGSRFDAKGNVTHRPAEKPLQSLRVEVTDEGNLRLFTA
;
A
#
# COMPACT_ATOMS: atom_id res chain seq x y z
N MET A 1 -32.13 41.39 38.37
CA MET A 1 -30.94 41.24 37.50
C MET A 1 -29.75 41.49 38.39
N THR A 2 -28.91 40.48 38.66
CA THR A 2 -27.72 40.66 39.49
C THR A 2 -26.76 41.58 38.76
N ASP A 3 -26.41 42.71 39.38
CA ASP A 3 -25.50 43.69 38.81
C ASP A 3 -24.08 43.11 38.81
N LEU A 4 -23.60 42.69 37.63
CA LEU A 4 -22.29 42.07 37.47
C LEU A 4 -21.22 43.17 37.51
N SER A 5 -20.38 43.16 38.54
CA SER A 5 -19.26 44.09 38.61
C SER A 5 -18.25 43.79 37.50
N ARG A 6 -17.52 44.82 37.06
CA ARG A 6 -16.43 44.67 36.07
C ARG A 6 -15.40 43.61 36.50
N ARG A 7 -15.13 43.51 37.80
CA ARG A 7 -14.21 42.53 38.37
C ARG A 7 -14.74 41.10 38.26
N ASP A 8 -16.04 40.91 38.48
CA ASP A 8 -16.66 39.59 38.39
C ASP A 8 -16.78 39.13 36.95
N PHE A 9 -17.07 40.04 36.03
CA PHE A 9 -17.01 39.78 34.59
C PHE A 9 -15.61 39.30 34.15
N LEU A 10 -14.54 40.00 34.56
CA LEU A 10 -13.17 39.60 34.20
C LEU A 10 -12.75 38.26 34.84
N LYS A 11 -13.19 37.97 36.07
CA LYS A 11 -12.95 36.66 36.70
C LYS A 11 -13.67 35.55 35.95
N LEU A 12 -14.93 35.76 35.57
CA LEU A 12 -15.73 34.81 34.82
C LEU A 12 -15.12 34.53 33.45
N LEU A 13 -14.67 35.57 32.75
CA LEU A 13 -14.03 35.47 31.44
C LEU A 13 -12.71 34.69 31.54
N ARG A 14 -11.85 35.01 32.52
CA ARG A 14 -10.61 34.26 32.79
C ARG A 14 -10.89 32.79 33.09
N SER A 15 -11.87 32.49 33.97
CA SER A 15 -12.20 31.11 34.29
C SER A 15 -12.75 30.37 33.08
N GLY A 16 -13.59 31.02 32.28
CA GLY A 16 -14.12 30.45 31.04
C GLY A 16 -13.02 30.03 30.09
N PHE A 17 -12.04 30.91 29.81
CA PHE A 17 -10.89 30.58 28.98
C PHE A 17 -10.06 29.41 29.53
N LEU A 18 -9.82 29.39 30.85
CA LEU A 18 -9.05 28.31 31.48
C LEU A 18 -9.76 26.95 31.34
N TYR A 19 -11.08 26.89 31.59
CA TYR A 19 -11.84 25.66 31.47
C TYR A 19 -11.95 25.19 30.02
N ILE A 20 -12.18 26.09 29.07
CA ILE A 20 -12.23 25.75 27.65
C ILE A 20 -10.88 25.19 27.19
N SER A 21 -9.77 25.87 27.54
CA SER A 21 -8.43 25.40 27.21
C SER A 21 -8.12 24.04 27.85
N GLY A 22 -8.50 23.84 29.11
CA GLY A 22 -8.32 22.56 29.81
C GLY A 22 -9.12 21.43 29.18
N ALA A 23 -10.38 21.69 28.80
CA ALA A 23 -11.23 20.72 28.13
C ALA A 23 -10.68 20.33 26.75
N LEU A 24 -10.19 21.30 25.96
CA LEU A 24 -9.57 21.04 24.67
C LEU A 24 -8.27 20.24 24.82
N ALA A 25 -7.41 20.59 25.80
CA ALA A 25 -6.17 19.87 26.06
C ALA A 25 -6.43 18.43 26.51
N LEU A 26 -7.38 18.23 27.43
CA LEU A 26 -7.79 16.91 27.88
C LEU A 26 -8.41 16.10 26.72
N GLY A 27 -9.26 16.72 25.90
CA GLY A 27 -9.80 16.09 24.70
C GLY A 27 -8.72 15.65 23.72
N GLY A 28 -7.73 16.51 23.46
CA GLY A 28 -6.58 16.18 22.63
C GLY A 28 -5.75 15.02 23.19
N LEU A 29 -5.51 15.01 24.51
CA LEU A 29 -4.81 13.92 25.18
C LEU A 29 -5.58 12.59 25.08
N LEU A 30 -6.90 12.61 25.31
CA LEU A 30 -7.72 11.41 25.19
C LEU A 30 -7.69 10.86 23.75
N ARG A 31 -7.77 11.72 22.73
CA ARG A 31 -7.63 11.28 21.34
C ARG A 31 -6.25 10.73 21.01
N PHE A 32 -5.19 11.25 21.64
CA PHE A 32 -3.84 10.74 21.47
C PHE A 32 -3.67 9.36 22.12
N LEU A 33 -4.23 9.16 23.32
CA LEU A 33 -4.17 7.87 24.02
C LEU A 33 -5.03 6.79 23.35
N ASP A 34 -6.12 7.19 22.69
CA ASP A 34 -7.01 6.32 21.91
C ASP A 34 -6.59 6.24 20.43
N TYR A 35 -5.35 6.61 20.11
CA TYR A 35 -4.85 6.52 18.74
C TYR A 35 -4.55 5.06 18.38
N GLU A 36 -5.39 4.48 17.54
CA GLU A 36 -5.08 3.23 16.87
C GLU A 36 -4.37 3.50 15.53
N PRO A 37 -3.16 2.97 15.31
CA PRO A 37 -2.51 3.07 14.01
C PRO A 37 -3.32 2.28 12.98
N ASN A 38 -3.30 2.76 11.72
CA ASN A 38 -3.89 2.01 10.63
C ASN A 38 -3.30 0.59 10.59
N PRO A 39 -4.13 -0.44 10.29
CA PRO A 39 -3.62 -1.80 10.16
C PRO A 39 -2.51 -1.83 9.10
N ALA A 40 -1.53 -2.70 9.31
CA ALA A 40 -0.46 -2.89 8.34
C ALA A 40 -1.07 -3.26 6.98
N PRO A 41 -0.46 -2.81 5.86
CA PRO A 41 -0.92 -3.20 4.54
C PRO A 41 -0.87 -4.73 4.41
N GLN A 42 -1.81 -5.29 3.66
CA GLN A 42 -1.83 -6.72 3.39
C GLN A 42 -0.58 -7.11 2.59
N THR A 43 0.16 -8.10 3.08
CA THR A 43 1.38 -8.59 2.45
C THR A 43 1.19 -9.94 1.79
N GLU A 44 0.05 -10.59 2.01
CA GLU A 44 -0.32 -11.91 1.53
C GLU A 44 -1.66 -11.82 0.80
N PHE A 45 -1.70 -12.35 -0.43
CA PHE A 45 -2.87 -12.31 -1.30
C PHE A 45 -3.20 -13.72 -1.78
N ASP A 46 -4.42 -14.17 -1.53
CA ASP A 46 -4.93 -15.45 -2.04
C ASP A 46 -5.48 -15.26 -3.46
N LEU A 47 -4.87 -15.95 -4.42
CA LEU A 47 -5.25 -15.92 -5.84
C LEU A 47 -6.23 -17.04 -6.19
N GLY A 48 -6.60 -17.89 -5.22
CA GLY A 48 -7.48 -19.04 -5.39
C GLY A 48 -6.75 -20.26 -5.96
N PRO A 49 -7.49 -21.25 -6.51
CA PRO A 49 -6.92 -22.52 -6.93
C PRO A 49 -5.79 -22.40 -7.96
N ALA A 50 -4.68 -23.10 -7.73
CA ALA A 50 -3.55 -23.13 -8.66
C ALA A 50 -3.94 -23.64 -10.06
N SER A 51 -5.00 -24.45 -10.16
CA SER A 51 -5.57 -24.93 -11.42
C SER A 51 -6.11 -23.84 -12.33
N ASN A 52 -6.44 -22.66 -11.79
CA ASN A 52 -6.92 -21.53 -12.59
C ASN A 52 -5.83 -20.92 -13.47
N PHE A 53 -4.56 -21.27 -13.22
CA PHE A 53 -3.39 -20.75 -13.91
C PHE A 53 -2.73 -21.89 -14.68
N PRO A 54 -3.08 -22.14 -15.96
CA PRO A 54 -2.49 -23.23 -16.73
C PRO A 54 -1.01 -22.99 -17.06
N LEU A 55 -0.28 -24.05 -17.42
CA LEU A 55 1.13 -23.94 -17.85
C LEU A 55 1.26 -22.99 -19.05
N GLY A 56 2.23 -22.08 -18.99
CA GLY A 56 2.45 -21.03 -19.99
C GLY A 56 1.55 -19.80 -19.81
N SER A 57 0.70 -19.76 -18.78
CA SER A 57 -0.12 -18.57 -18.50
C SER A 57 0.71 -17.41 -17.97
N ARG A 58 0.31 -16.21 -18.40
CA ARG A 58 0.78 -14.90 -17.91
C ARG A 58 -0.46 -14.13 -17.47
N THR A 59 -0.68 -14.05 -16.17
CA THR A 59 -1.88 -13.43 -15.60
C THR A 59 -1.51 -12.12 -14.91
N LEU A 60 -2.21 -11.05 -15.29
CA LEU A 60 -2.05 -9.73 -14.67
C LEU A 60 -2.95 -9.62 -13.44
N LEU A 61 -2.36 -9.16 -12.34
CA LEU A 61 -3.03 -8.88 -11.09
C LEU A 61 -3.07 -7.37 -10.88
N SER A 62 -4.26 -6.84 -10.57
CA SER A 62 -4.46 -5.41 -10.35
C SER A 62 -4.16 -4.98 -8.91
N ASP A 63 -4.42 -5.87 -7.95
CA ASP A 63 -4.21 -5.63 -6.53
C ASP A 63 -3.68 -6.92 -5.85
N PRO A 64 -2.36 -7.03 -5.60
CA PRO A 64 -1.32 -6.04 -5.87
C PRO A 64 -0.96 -5.99 -7.38
N PRO A 65 -0.41 -4.87 -7.89
CA PRO A 65 0.07 -4.78 -9.26
C PRO A 65 1.24 -5.74 -9.49
N ALA A 66 0.94 -6.88 -10.11
CA ALA A 66 1.88 -7.96 -10.32
C ALA A 66 1.52 -8.76 -11.56
N VAL A 67 2.49 -9.51 -12.09
CA VAL A 67 2.27 -10.50 -13.13
C VAL A 67 2.64 -11.86 -12.57
N LEU A 68 1.73 -12.82 -12.69
CA LEU A 68 1.96 -14.21 -12.37
C LEU A 68 2.32 -14.97 -13.66
N LEU A 69 3.42 -15.72 -13.61
CA LEU A 69 3.94 -16.53 -14.68
C LEU A 69 3.96 -17.99 -14.23
N HIS A 70 3.23 -18.86 -14.94
CA HIS A 70 3.30 -20.29 -14.73
C HIS A 70 4.16 -20.94 -15.81
N THR A 71 5.34 -21.43 -15.42
CA THR A 71 6.32 -22.05 -16.31
C THR A 71 6.54 -23.51 -15.95
N GLN A 72 7.31 -24.26 -16.74
CA GLN A 72 7.67 -25.65 -16.39
C GLN A 72 8.50 -25.73 -15.09
N SER A 73 9.19 -24.65 -14.71
CA SER A 73 9.89 -24.53 -13.43
C SER A 73 8.96 -24.21 -12.25
N GLY A 74 7.66 -24.02 -12.48
CA GLY A 74 6.67 -23.66 -11.47
C GLY A 74 6.14 -22.24 -11.60
N PHE A 75 5.52 -21.76 -10.52
CA PHE A 75 4.97 -20.40 -10.42
C PHE A 75 6.05 -19.40 -10.05
N SER A 76 6.00 -18.24 -10.70
CA SER A 76 6.83 -17.08 -10.38
C SER A 76 6.00 -15.82 -10.55
N ALA A 77 6.30 -14.78 -9.79
CA ALA A 77 5.63 -13.50 -9.94
C ALA A 77 6.61 -12.35 -9.91
N LEU A 78 6.31 -11.30 -10.68
CA LEU A 78 7.08 -10.06 -10.72
C LEU A 78 6.15 -8.90 -10.35
N SER A 79 6.66 -7.96 -9.58
CA SER A 79 5.95 -6.71 -9.31
C SER A 79 5.86 -5.87 -10.59
N LEU A 80 4.66 -5.37 -10.90
CA LEU A 80 4.44 -4.41 -11.98
C LEU A 80 4.58 -2.97 -11.49
N VAL A 81 5.24 -2.74 -10.34
CA VAL A 81 5.55 -1.40 -9.84
C VAL A 81 6.90 -0.97 -10.40
N CYS A 82 6.90 0.12 -11.17
CA CYS A 82 8.12 0.67 -11.75
C CYS A 82 9.09 1.10 -10.65
N THR A 83 10.33 0.59 -10.72
CA THR A 83 11.40 0.89 -9.76
C THR A 83 11.97 2.30 -9.88
N HIS A 84 11.51 3.11 -10.84
CA HIS A 84 11.84 4.52 -10.93
C HIS A 84 11.09 5.34 -9.86
N LEU A 85 9.77 5.46 -10.01
CA LEU A 85 8.90 6.30 -9.16
C LEU A 85 7.53 5.65 -8.86
N GLY A 86 7.40 4.34 -9.03
CA GLY A 86 6.24 3.58 -8.56
C GLY A 86 5.03 3.50 -9.50
N CYS A 87 5.12 3.98 -10.75
CA CYS A 87 4.03 3.80 -11.71
C CYS A 87 3.78 2.32 -12.04
N THR A 88 2.52 1.94 -12.24
CA THR A 88 2.18 0.59 -12.73
C THR A 88 2.65 0.42 -14.18
N LEU A 89 3.27 -0.72 -14.46
CA LEU A 89 3.77 -1.07 -15.78
C LEU A 89 2.68 -1.67 -16.66
N GLU A 90 2.78 -1.40 -17.96
CA GLU A 90 1.99 -2.05 -18.99
C GLU A 90 2.68 -3.32 -19.46
N ASP A 91 1.88 -4.38 -19.61
CA ASP A 91 2.31 -5.66 -20.15
C ASP A 91 2.58 -5.54 -21.66
N GLN A 92 3.69 -6.13 -22.11
CA GLN A 92 4.08 -6.19 -23.51
C GLN A 92 4.52 -7.61 -23.86
N GLU A 93 4.45 -7.97 -25.15
CA GLU A 93 4.79 -9.32 -25.63
C GLU A 93 6.17 -9.80 -25.12
N ASN A 94 7.17 -8.90 -25.11
CA ASN A 94 8.55 -9.20 -24.73
C ASN A 94 9.00 -8.62 -23.37
N GLY A 95 8.08 -8.15 -22.54
CA GLY A 95 8.42 -7.57 -21.23
C GLY A 95 7.41 -6.55 -20.74
N PHE A 96 7.90 -5.43 -20.19
CA PHE A 96 7.06 -4.43 -19.54
C PHE A 96 7.50 -3.01 -19.89
N THR A 97 6.55 -2.09 -20.02
CA THR A 97 6.84 -0.68 -20.32
C THR A 97 6.16 0.23 -19.32
N CYS A 98 6.87 1.25 -18.85
CA CYS A 98 6.36 2.26 -17.94
C CYS A 98 5.81 3.46 -18.72
N PRO A 99 4.50 3.78 -18.65
CA PRO A 99 3.90 4.87 -19.41
C PRO A 99 4.32 6.26 -18.90
N CYS A 100 4.84 6.37 -17.68
CA CYS A 100 5.18 7.66 -17.07
C CYS A 100 6.42 8.31 -17.69
N HIS A 101 7.52 7.55 -17.82
CA HIS A 101 8.81 8.08 -18.26
C HIS A 101 9.55 7.13 -19.23
N GLY A 102 8.86 6.10 -19.74
CA GLY A 102 9.41 5.21 -20.77
C GLY A 102 10.48 4.21 -20.30
N SER A 103 10.54 3.89 -18.99
CA SER A 103 11.37 2.76 -18.54
C SER A 103 10.87 1.46 -19.15
N ARG A 104 11.77 0.58 -19.56
CA ARG A 104 11.42 -0.72 -20.14
C ARG A 104 12.14 -1.84 -19.40
N PHE A 105 11.46 -2.96 -19.29
CA PHE A 105 11.94 -4.16 -18.63
C PHE A 105 11.75 -5.36 -19.54
N ASP A 106 12.65 -6.33 -19.50
CA ASP A 106 12.49 -7.61 -20.20
C ASP A 106 11.46 -8.51 -19.48
N ALA A 107 11.15 -9.67 -20.07
CA ALA A 107 10.23 -10.65 -19.49
C ALA A 107 10.68 -11.23 -18.13
N LYS A 108 11.95 -11.08 -17.75
CA LYS A 108 12.50 -11.47 -16.45
C LYS A 108 12.51 -10.32 -15.44
N GLY A 109 12.08 -9.12 -15.85
CA GLY A 109 12.07 -7.91 -15.04
C GLY A 109 13.39 -7.14 -15.02
N ASN A 110 14.38 -7.48 -15.85
CA ASN A 110 15.62 -6.71 -15.93
C ASN A 110 15.39 -5.40 -16.68
N VAL A 111 16.03 -4.32 -16.24
CA VAL A 111 15.98 -3.03 -16.92
C VAL A 111 16.64 -3.14 -18.30
N THR A 112 15.90 -2.77 -19.34
CA THR A 112 16.41 -2.65 -20.71
C THR A 112 16.46 -1.20 -21.18
N HIS A 113 15.67 -0.31 -20.57
CA HIS A 113 15.68 1.12 -20.87
C HIS A 113 15.44 1.95 -19.60
N ARG A 114 16.31 2.96 -19.38
CA ARG A 114 16.28 3.90 -18.25
C ARG A 114 15.09 4.89 -18.43
N PRO A 115 14.61 5.61 -17.39
CA PRO A 115 15.29 6.03 -16.15
C PRO A 115 15.41 5.01 -15.01
N ALA A 116 14.60 3.96 -14.95
CA ALA A 116 14.73 2.94 -13.90
C ALA A 116 16.15 2.35 -13.87
N GLU A 117 16.72 2.16 -12.68
CA GLU A 117 18.08 1.60 -12.51
C GLU A 117 18.06 0.21 -11.87
N LYS A 118 16.95 -0.18 -11.25
CA LYS A 118 16.80 -1.46 -10.56
C LYS A 118 15.84 -2.38 -11.32
N PRO A 119 16.11 -3.69 -11.38
CA PRO A 119 15.17 -4.67 -11.94
C PRO A 119 13.90 -4.74 -11.09
N LEU A 120 12.81 -5.26 -11.67
CA LEU A 120 11.56 -5.49 -10.97
C LEU A 120 11.75 -6.48 -9.81
N GLN A 121 10.99 -6.26 -8.74
CA GLN A 121 11.00 -7.14 -7.59
C GLN A 121 10.36 -8.48 -7.95
N SER A 122 11.06 -9.58 -7.68
CA SER A 122 10.46 -10.92 -7.69
C SER A 122 9.61 -11.08 -6.44
N LEU A 123 8.37 -11.52 -6.62
CA LEU A 123 7.44 -11.79 -5.54
C LEU A 123 7.42 -13.29 -5.25
N ARG A 124 7.30 -13.65 -3.97
CA ARG A 124 7.24 -15.05 -3.56
C ARG A 124 5.84 -15.57 -3.81
N VAL A 125 5.76 -16.76 -4.39
CA VAL A 125 4.50 -17.45 -4.68
C VAL A 125 4.56 -18.83 -4.07
N GLU A 126 3.50 -19.24 -3.38
CA GLU A 126 3.41 -20.55 -2.74
C GLU A 126 2.08 -21.22 -3.08
N VAL A 127 2.11 -22.54 -3.23
CA VAL A 127 0.90 -23.36 -3.30
C VAL A 127 0.67 -23.91 -1.90
N THR A 128 -0.49 -23.63 -1.31
CA THR A 128 -0.88 -24.14 0.01
C THR A 128 -1.25 -25.61 -0.06
N ASP A 129 -1.33 -26.28 1.09
CA ASP A 129 -1.76 -27.68 1.19
C ASP A 129 -3.19 -27.91 0.66
N GLU A 130 -4.01 -26.85 0.65
CA GLU A 130 -5.37 -26.83 0.12
C GLU A 130 -5.41 -26.69 -1.42
N GLY A 131 -4.26 -26.48 -2.06
CA GLY A 131 -4.13 -26.31 -3.52
C GLY A 131 -4.35 -24.88 -4.02
N ASN A 132 -4.44 -23.90 -3.10
CA ASN A 132 -4.58 -22.49 -3.45
C ASN A 132 -3.22 -21.83 -3.65
N LEU A 133 -3.18 -20.81 -4.49
CA LEU A 133 -1.98 -20.05 -4.81
C LEU A 133 -1.96 -18.76 -4.00
N ARG A 134 -0.92 -18.57 -3.20
CA ARG A 134 -0.71 -17.36 -2.40
C ARG A 134 0.48 -16.56 -2.90
N LEU A 135 0.30 -15.25 -3.00
CA LEU A 135 1.29 -14.27 -3.42
C LEU A 135 1.72 -13.43 -2.22
N PHE A 136 3.03 -13.29 -2.02
CA PHE A 136 3.62 -12.48 -0.95
C PHE A 136 4.36 -11.28 -1.52
N THR A 137 4.09 -10.10 -0.98
CA THR A 137 4.65 -8.81 -1.44
C THR A 137 5.71 -8.20 -0.52
N ALA A 138 5.87 -8.74 0.68
CA ALA A 138 6.86 -8.30 1.68
C ALA A 138 7.94 -9.36 1.93
#